data_AF-A0A7H8T6H6-F1
#
_entry.id   AF-A0A7H8T6H6-F1
#
_cell.length_a   1.000
_cell.length_b   1.000
_cell.length_c   1.000
_cell.angle_alpha   90.00
_cell.angle_beta   90.00
_cell.angle_gamma   90.00
#
_symmetry.space_group_name_H-M   'P 1'
#
loop_
_entity.id
_entity.type
_entity.pdbx_description
1 polymer ?
#
loop_
_entity_poly.entity_id
_entity_poly.type
_entity_poly.pdbx_seq_one_letter_code
_entity_poly.pdbx_strand_id
1 'polypeptide(L)'
;MARPEKPIAYGAPFAGFAHQLRRLRHDAGSPTYAAMSRRIKRRFSVTTLAKAAGGDVLPTLEVTLAYAQACGGGPQYWTEQWLLAQSGALPRPEGSWAAVPPSVSRATSPAAFVEALRQLRLWAGSPSYTRMSALTGLGRSTLADALSCRRGHLPSRDVTSKLVLACMQYAWANRTWLEEAPHIAVTPEQAQRAWMHVWLQLSSQEITRRSPGGRRHATPEPPLQEVTPQPAPTAAPVSATGAAGAAANPGGQGSLRPVEGFSAEAKELAEALQMLFASLNMSARKYAARMHRDASTVSRYLGGRRIPPREFILEMAQAADMRGRPTDKGSLEKLLRLHQAALSSSPSLSDQLSVLAAREEAAVARVRKLEAEIARLRAG
;
A
#
# COMPACT_ATOMS: atom_id res chain seq x y z
N MET A 1 -8.63 -31.60 -33.75
CA MET A 1 -7.71 -30.96 -32.79
C MET A 1 -6.84 -29.94 -33.53
N ALA A 2 -6.48 -28.83 -32.90
CA ALA A 2 -5.58 -27.85 -33.52
C ALA A 2 -4.13 -28.34 -33.43
N ARG A 3 -3.37 -28.18 -34.51
CA ARG A 3 -1.93 -28.49 -34.55
C ARG A 3 -1.21 -27.68 -33.45
N PRO A 4 -0.32 -28.31 -32.65
CA PRO A 4 0.42 -27.60 -31.62
C PRO A 4 1.24 -26.47 -32.23
N GLU A 5 1.30 -25.33 -31.53
CA GLU A 5 2.07 -24.18 -31.96
C GLU A 5 3.56 -24.49 -31.92
N LYS A 6 4.29 -24.11 -32.98
CA LYS A 6 5.74 -24.27 -33.01
C LYS A 6 6.37 -23.54 -31.81
N PRO A 7 7.36 -24.14 -31.11
CA PRO A 7 8.07 -23.45 -30.03
C PRO A 7 8.62 -22.10 -30.48
N ILE A 8 8.57 -21.09 -29.61
CA ILE A 8 9.23 -19.80 -29.85
C ILE A 8 10.73 -20.04 -29.74
N ALA A 9 11.50 -19.60 -30.74
CA ALA A 9 12.95 -19.73 -30.70
C ALA A 9 13.51 -18.88 -29.54
N TYR A 10 14.40 -19.46 -28.75
CA TYR A 10 14.95 -18.87 -27.53
C TYR A 10 15.61 -17.49 -27.79
N GLY A 11 16.35 -17.36 -28.90
CA GLY A 11 16.99 -16.11 -29.32
C GLY A 11 16.12 -15.16 -30.16
N ALA A 12 14.83 -15.43 -30.34
CA ALA A 12 13.99 -14.58 -31.18
C ALA A 12 13.88 -13.16 -30.59
N PRO A 13 14.03 -12.09 -31.40
CA PRO A 13 14.13 -10.72 -30.91
C PRO A 13 12.97 -10.27 -30.01
N PHE A 14 11.76 -10.79 -30.26
CA PHE A 14 10.54 -10.46 -29.51
C PHE A 14 9.94 -11.69 -28.81
N ALA A 15 10.77 -12.68 -28.45
CA ALA A 15 10.32 -13.89 -27.78
C ALA A 15 9.50 -13.59 -26.51
N GLY A 16 9.95 -12.64 -25.68
CA GLY A 16 9.23 -12.22 -24.47
C GLY A 16 7.80 -11.71 -24.76
N PHE A 17 7.64 -10.89 -25.80
CA PHE A 17 6.33 -10.37 -26.21
C PHE A 17 5.43 -11.46 -26.78
N ALA A 18 5.98 -12.36 -27.60
CA ALA A 18 5.24 -13.48 -28.15
C ALA A 18 4.75 -14.45 -27.07
N HIS A 19 5.55 -14.68 -26.02
CA HIS A 19 5.12 -15.45 -24.85
C HIS A 19 3.94 -14.79 -24.13
N GLN A 20 3.95 -13.46 -23.97
CA GLN A 20 2.81 -12.74 -23.38
C GLN A 20 1.53 -12.94 -24.21
N LEU A 21 1.61 -12.83 -25.54
CA LEU A 21 0.46 -13.04 -26.43
C LEU A 21 -0.05 -14.49 -26.37
N ARG A 22 0.84 -15.48 -26.42
CA ARG A 22 0.45 -16.90 -26.30
C ARG A 22 -0.21 -17.18 -24.95
N ARG A 23 0.25 -16.52 -23.89
CA ARG A 23 -0.37 -16.70 -22.59
C ARG A 23 -1.75 -16.06 -22.50
N LEU A 24 -1.94 -14.87 -23.07
CA LEU A 24 -3.28 -14.29 -23.19
C LEU A 24 -4.24 -15.24 -23.92
N ARG A 25 -3.75 -15.88 -24.99
CA ARG A 25 -4.53 -16.89 -25.71
C ARG A 25 -4.84 -18.10 -24.81
N HIS A 26 -3.87 -18.56 -24.03
CA HIS A 26 -4.09 -19.63 -23.06
C HIS A 26 -5.15 -19.27 -22.01
N ASP A 27 -5.01 -18.10 -21.38
CA ASP A 27 -5.94 -17.57 -20.36
C ASP A 27 -7.37 -17.40 -20.92
N ALA A 28 -7.51 -17.19 -22.24
CA ALA A 28 -8.78 -17.11 -22.95
C ALA A 28 -9.37 -18.47 -23.35
N GLY A 29 -8.82 -19.58 -22.84
CA GLY A 29 -9.25 -20.95 -23.17
C GLY A 29 -8.62 -21.51 -24.45
N SER A 30 -7.47 -20.98 -24.86
CA SER A 30 -6.72 -21.42 -26.05
C SER A 30 -7.55 -21.44 -27.36
N PRO A 31 -8.28 -20.36 -27.72
CA PRO A 31 -9.02 -20.31 -28.97
C PRO A 31 -8.07 -20.53 -30.16
N THR A 32 -8.58 -21.19 -31.21
CA THR A 32 -7.82 -21.36 -32.45
C THR A 32 -7.66 -20.00 -33.15
N TYR A 33 -6.60 -19.83 -33.94
CA TYR A 33 -6.41 -18.61 -34.74
C TYR A 33 -7.58 -18.34 -35.70
N ALA A 34 -8.22 -19.39 -36.21
CA ALA A 34 -9.45 -19.27 -36.99
C ALA A 34 -10.63 -18.75 -36.15
N ALA A 35 -10.78 -19.22 -34.90
CA ALA A 35 -11.78 -18.69 -33.98
C ALA A 35 -11.50 -17.24 -33.59
N MET A 36 -10.24 -16.89 -33.33
CA MET A 36 -9.82 -15.51 -33.05
C MET A 36 -10.13 -14.59 -34.22
N SER A 37 -9.74 -14.97 -35.45
CA SER A 37 -10.05 -14.22 -36.67
C SER A 37 -11.56 -13.98 -36.80
N ARG A 38 -12.41 -14.99 -36.54
CA ARG A 38 -13.88 -14.81 -36.52
C ARG A 38 -14.34 -13.82 -35.45
N ARG A 39 -13.79 -13.86 -34.22
CA ARG A 39 -14.15 -12.94 -33.13
C ARG A 39 -13.86 -11.47 -33.46
N ILE A 40 -12.80 -11.21 -34.23
CA ILE A 40 -12.44 -9.86 -34.72
C ILE A 40 -12.99 -9.57 -36.12
N LYS A 41 -14.11 -10.21 -36.51
CA LYS A 41 -14.78 -10.00 -37.80
C LYS A 41 -13.85 -10.15 -39.01
N ARG A 42 -12.88 -11.08 -38.94
CA ARG A 42 -11.90 -11.40 -39.99
C ARG A 42 -11.01 -10.23 -40.40
N ARG A 43 -10.81 -9.23 -39.54
CA ARG A 43 -9.88 -8.11 -39.77
C ARG A 43 -8.46 -8.57 -40.07
N PHE A 44 -8.02 -9.66 -39.45
CA PHE A 44 -6.71 -10.26 -39.69
C PHE A 44 -6.82 -11.75 -40.01
N SER A 45 -5.92 -12.22 -40.88
CA SER A 45 -5.84 -13.63 -41.29
C SER A 45 -5.31 -14.52 -40.17
N VAL A 46 -5.58 -15.81 -40.29
CA VAL A 46 -5.04 -16.86 -39.40
C VAL A 46 -3.52 -16.82 -39.36
N THR A 47 -2.88 -16.61 -40.51
CA THR A 47 -1.42 -16.55 -40.65
C THR A 47 -0.83 -15.32 -39.96
N THR A 48 -1.47 -14.16 -40.07
CA THR A 48 -1.02 -12.93 -39.37
C THR A 48 -1.08 -13.10 -37.86
N LEU A 49 -2.17 -13.68 -37.33
CA LEU A 49 -2.30 -13.92 -35.88
C LEU A 49 -1.28 -14.96 -35.39
N ALA A 50 -1.03 -16.01 -36.15
CA ALA A 50 -0.01 -17.01 -35.82
C ALA A 50 1.39 -16.41 -35.83
N LYS A 51 1.71 -15.56 -36.82
CA LYS A 51 3.00 -14.86 -36.92
C LYS A 51 3.20 -13.87 -35.77
N ALA A 52 2.15 -13.17 -35.34
CA ALA A 52 2.19 -12.26 -34.20
C ALA A 52 2.62 -12.97 -32.89
N ALA A 53 2.26 -14.24 -32.74
CA ALA A 53 2.65 -15.08 -31.60
C ALA A 53 3.96 -15.85 -31.83
N GLY A 54 4.71 -15.57 -32.89
CA GLY A 54 5.95 -16.27 -33.26
C GLY A 54 7.20 -15.76 -32.54
N GLY A 55 7.29 -14.44 -32.30
CA GLY A 55 8.43 -13.81 -31.62
C GLY A 55 9.58 -13.38 -32.53
N ASP A 56 9.55 -13.76 -33.81
CA ASP A 56 10.58 -13.38 -34.80
C ASP A 56 10.52 -11.88 -35.15
N VAL A 57 9.31 -11.31 -35.20
CA VAL A 57 9.05 -9.91 -35.57
C VAL A 57 7.99 -9.34 -34.62
N LEU A 58 8.15 -8.08 -34.22
CA LEU A 58 7.13 -7.36 -33.46
C LEU A 58 5.91 -7.14 -34.37
N PRO A 59 4.72 -7.67 -34.05
CA PRO A 59 3.51 -7.37 -34.80
C PRO A 59 3.18 -5.88 -34.68
N THR A 60 2.42 -5.32 -35.61
CA THR A 60 1.95 -3.93 -35.49
C THR A 60 1.05 -3.76 -34.26
N LEU A 61 0.92 -2.52 -33.79
CA LEU A 61 0.03 -2.22 -32.66
C LEU A 61 -1.41 -2.66 -32.97
N GLU A 62 -1.89 -2.45 -34.19
CA GLU A 62 -3.24 -2.85 -34.61
C GLU A 62 -3.45 -4.37 -34.53
N VAL A 63 -2.49 -5.17 -35.00
CA VAL A 63 -2.54 -6.64 -34.92
C VAL A 63 -2.51 -7.09 -33.46
N THR A 64 -1.70 -6.45 -32.63
CA THR A 64 -1.61 -6.72 -31.18
C THR A 64 -2.96 -6.48 -30.50
N LEU A 65 -3.58 -5.32 -30.74
CA LEU A 65 -4.86 -4.96 -30.13
C LEU A 65 -6.00 -5.88 -30.60
N ALA A 66 -6.00 -6.28 -31.87
CA ALA A 66 -6.97 -7.24 -32.37
C ALA A 66 -6.75 -8.65 -31.79
N TYR A 67 -5.50 -9.10 -31.66
CA TYR A 67 -5.15 -10.34 -30.97
C TYR A 67 -5.67 -10.30 -29.53
N ALA A 68 -5.41 -9.19 -28.83
CA ALA A 68 -5.86 -8.98 -27.47
C ALA A 68 -7.38 -9.01 -27.35
N GLN A 69 -8.08 -8.28 -28.20
CA GLN A 69 -9.53 -8.24 -28.25
C GLN A 69 -10.13 -9.64 -28.47
N ALA A 70 -9.55 -10.44 -29.38
CA ALA A 70 -10.01 -11.81 -29.65
C ALA A 70 -9.90 -12.73 -28.42
N CYS A 71 -9.00 -12.41 -27.50
CA CYS A 71 -8.72 -13.15 -26.27
C CYS A 71 -9.22 -12.43 -25.00
N GLY A 72 -9.98 -11.34 -25.12
CA GLY A 72 -10.53 -10.60 -23.98
C GLY A 72 -9.52 -9.73 -23.21
N GLY A 73 -8.37 -9.43 -23.81
CA GLY A 73 -7.37 -8.49 -23.27
C GLY A 73 -7.81 -7.04 -23.43
N GLY A 74 -7.51 -6.20 -22.42
CA GLY A 74 -7.82 -4.77 -22.45
C GLY A 74 -6.87 -3.98 -23.35
N PRO A 75 -7.37 -3.08 -24.22
CA PRO A 75 -6.55 -2.42 -25.23
C PRO A 75 -5.44 -1.53 -24.64
N GLN A 76 -5.70 -0.82 -23.54
CA GLN A 76 -4.73 0.07 -22.90
C GLN A 76 -3.49 -0.70 -22.42
N TYR A 77 -3.70 -1.84 -21.76
CA TYR A 77 -2.62 -2.70 -21.29
C TYR A 77 -1.75 -3.21 -22.45
N TRP A 78 -2.40 -3.64 -23.54
CA TRP A 78 -1.69 -4.18 -24.70
C TRP A 78 -0.97 -3.11 -25.52
N THR A 79 -1.45 -1.87 -25.52
CA THR A 79 -0.68 -0.72 -26.02
C THR A 79 0.60 -0.51 -25.21
N GLU A 80 0.52 -0.54 -23.88
CA GLU A 80 1.70 -0.38 -23.01
C GLU A 80 2.71 -1.53 -23.21
N GLN A 81 2.26 -2.79 -23.26
CA GLN A 81 3.15 -3.93 -23.51
C GLN A 81 3.82 -3.84 -24.89
N TRP A 82 3.09 -3.38 -25.89
CA TRP A 82 3.65 -3.19 -27.23
C TRP A 82 4.72 -2.10 -27.27
N LEU A 83 4.51 -0.97 -26.57
CA LEU A 83 5.52 0.10 -26.46
C LEU A 83 6.78 -0.35 -25.70
N LEU A 84 6.61 -1.18 -24.67
CA LEU A 84 7.73 -1.83 -23.98
C LEU A 84 8.49 -2.79 -24.91
N ALA A 85 7.79 -3.53 -25.77
CA ALA A 85 8.40 -4.43 -26.73
C ALA A 85 9.19 -3.67 -27.80
N GLN A 86 8.60 -2.58 -28.33
CA GLN A 86 9.22 -1.72 -29.32
C GLN A 86 10.49 -1.05 -28.79
N SER A 87 10.49 -0.62 -27.53
CA SER A 87 11.66 0.01 -26.90
C SER A 87 12.73 -0.97 -26.44
N GLY A 88 12.51 -2.30 -26.60
CA GLY A 88 13.41 -3.32 -26.06
C GLY A 88 13.43 -3.38 -24.52
N ALA A 89 12.47 -2.70 -23.88
CA ALA A 89 12.32 -2.67 -22.43
C ALA A 89 11.62 -3.93 -21.88
N LEU A 90 11.12 -4.81 -22.77
CA LEU A 90 10.66 -6.13 -22.34
C LEU A 90 11.85 -7.01 -21.95
N PRO A 91 11.77 -7.69 -20.80
CA PRO A 91 12.79 -8.66 -20.39
C PRO A 91 13.00 -9.76 -21.45
N ARG A 92 14.25 -9.96 -21.90
CA ARG A 92 14.62 -10.87 -23.00
C ARG A 92 14.91 -12.27 -22.46
N PRO A 93 14.22 -13.35 -22.89
CA PRO A 93 14.17 -14.66 -22.19
C PRO A 93 15.46 -15.45 -21.96
N GLU A 94 16.66 -14.95 -22.32
CA GLU A 94 17.89 -15.71 -22.11
C GLU A 94 18.47 -15.60 -20.70
N GLY A 95 18.64 -16.75 -20.03
CA GLY A 95 19.70 -17.09 -19.06
C GLY A 95 19.90 -16.21 -17.80
N SER A 96 19.82 -16.82 -16.63
CA SER A 96 20.08 -16.28 -15.26
C SER A 96 19.05 -15.29 -14.68
N TRP A 97 18.51 -14.32 -15.43
CA TRP A 97 17.52 -13.38 -14.87
C TRP A 97 16.10 -13.99 -14.75
N ALA A 98 15.82 -15.09 -15.44
CA ALA A 98 14.55 -15.81 -15.26
C ALA A 98 14.42 -16.37 -13.84
N ALA A 99 15.53 -16.81 -13.21
CA ALA A 99 15.53 -17.31 -11.83
C ALA A 99 15.62 -16.19 -10.78
N VAL A 100 16.04 -14.99 -11.17
CA VAL A 100 16.23 -13.86 -10.25
C VAL A 100 15.15 -12.80 -10.48
N PRO A 101 14.28 -12.52 -9.51
CA PRO A 101 13.28 -11.45 -9.66
C PRO A 101 13.96 -10.10 -9.87
N PRO A 102 13.35 -9.16 -10.63
CA PRO A 102 13.91 -7.84 -10.83
C PRO A 102 14.15 -7.16 -9.49
N SER A 103 15.35 -6.61 -9.32
CA SER A 103 15.74 -5.94 -8.10
C SER A 103 15.18 -4.51 -8.05
N VAL A 104 14.61 -4.16 -6.90
CA VAL A 104 14.11 -2.82 -6.61
C VAL A 104 15.23 -1.82 -6.24
N SER A 105 16.46 -2.30 -6.03
CA SER A 105 17.57 -1.49 -5.47
C SER A 105 17.96 -0.27 -6.33
N ARG A 106 17.58 -0.24 -7.62
CA ARG A 106 17.83 0.90 -8.52
C ARG A 106 16.74 1.98 -8.46
N ALA A 107 15.63 1.75 -7.76
CA ALA A 107 14.56 2.73 -7.66
C ALA A 107 14.94 3.88 -6.72
N THR A 108 15.18 5.06 -7.29
CA THR A 108 15.52 6.29 -6.57
C THR A 108 14.35 7.28 -6.46
N SER A 109 13.18 6.92 -7.01
CA SER A 109 11.98 7.75 -6.98
C SER A 109 10.72 6.89 -6.85
N PRO A 110 9.58 7.47 -6.40
CA PRO A 110 8.30 6.78 -6.34
C PRO A 110 7.85 6.23 -7.69
N ALA A 111 8.05 7.01 -8.77
CA ALA A 111 7.71 6.58 -10.12
C ALA A 111 8.57 5.38 -10.56
N ALA A 112 9.89 5.41 -10.31
CA ALA A 112 10.79 4.29 -10.60
C ALA A 112 10.44 3.06 -9.77
N PHE A 113 9.98 3.24 -8.53
CA PHE A 113 9.54 2.15 -7.66
C PHE A 113 8.26 1.48 -8.17
N VAL A 114 7.26 2.27 -8.61
CA VAL A 114 6.03 1.73 -9.19
C VAL A 114 6.34 1.02 -10.52
N GLU A 115 7.25 1.56 -11.33
CA GLU A 115 7.72 0.89 -12.54
C GLU A 115 8.39 -0.44 -12.22
N ALA A 116 9.25 -0.48 -11.20
CA ALA A 116 9.82 -1.74 -10.72
C ALA A 116 8.72 -2.75 -10.34
N LEU A 117 7.66 -2.33 -9.63
CA LEU A 117 6.54 -3.23 -9.27
C LEU A 117 5.85 -3.79 -10.53
N ARG A 118 5.72 -3.01 -11.60
CA ARG A 118 5.22 -3.51 -12.88
C ARG A 118 6.16 -4.54 -13.47
N GLN A 119 7.47 -4.26 -13.48
CA GLN A 119 8.47 -5.19 -13.97
C GLN A 119 8.47 -6.50 -13.18
N LEU A 120 8.28 -6.45 -11.86
CA LEU A 120 8.12 -7.65 -11.03
C LEU A 120 6.87 -8.43 -11.41
N ARG A 121 5.75 -7.75 -11.63
CA ARG A 121 4.51 -8.41 -12.07
C ARG A 121 4.68 -9.03 -13.45
N LEU A 122 5.35 -8.36 -14.38
CA LEU A 122 5.66 -8.89 -15.71
C LEU A 122 6.58 -10.12 -15.58
N TRP A 123 7.62 -10.03 -14.76
CA TRP A 123 8.52 -11.14 -14.46
C TRP A 123 7.76 -12.32 -13.85
N ALA A 124 6.84 -12.11 -12.91
CA ALA A 124 6.00 -13.19 -12.37
C ALA A 124 5.12 -13.87 -13.43
N GLY A 125 5.10 -13.34 -14.65
CA GLY A 125 4.15 -13.68 -15.66
C GLY A 125 2.85 -13.01 -15.31
N SER A 126 2.77 -11.70 -15.44
CA SER A 126 1.55 -10.87 -15.56
C SER A 126 0.24 -11.42 -14.95
N PRO A 127 0.16 -11.85 -13.68
CA PRO A 127 -1.08 -12.42 -13.13
C PRO A 127 -2.24 -11.42 -13.29
N SER A 128 -3.45 -11.89 -13.60
CA SER A 128 -4.60 -10.99 -13.78
C SER A 128 -4.94 -10.26 -12.47
N TYR A 129 -5.57 -9.08 -12.54
CA TYR A 129 -6.00 -8.38 -11.32
C TYR A 129 -7.00 -9.20 -10.49
N THR A 130 -7.82 -10.03 -11.14
CA THR A 130 -8.71 -10.99 -10.48
C THR A 130 -7.91 -12.06 -9.73
N ARG A 131 -6.88 -12.64 -10.36
CA ARG A 131 -5.99 -13.61 -9.72
C ARG A 131 -5.23 -13.00 -8.55
N MET A 132 -4.69 -11.79 -8.73
CA MET A 132 -3.99 -11.08 -7.66
C MET A 132 -4.92 -10.70 -6.51
N SER A 133 -6.17 -10.32 -6.80
CA SER A 133 -7.18 -10.04 -5.76
C SER A 133 -7.45 -11.27 -4.90
N ALA A 134 -7.56 -12.45 -5.53
CA ALA A 134 -7.71 -13.72 -4.81
C ALA A 134 -6.48 -14.06 -3.95
N LEU A 135 -5.26 -13.78 -4.43
CA LEU A 135 -4.02 -14.06 -3.70
C LEU A 135 -3.74 -13.07 -2.54
N THR A 136 -4.19 -11.82 -2.67
CA THR A 136 -3.83 -10.74 -1.71
C THR A 136 -4.97 -10.34 -0.77
N GLY A 137 -6.22 -10.67 -1.11
CA GLY A 137 -7.40 -10.14 -0.45
C GLY A 137 -7.67 -8.65 -0.73
N LEU A 138 -6.88 -8.00 -1.60
CA LEU A 138 -7.06 -6.60 -1.97
C LEU A 138 -8.06 -6.45 -3.12
N GLY A 139 -8.77 -5.33 -3.14
CA GLY A 139 -9.69 -5.00 -4.23
C GLY A 139 -8.96 -4.83 -5.58
N ARG A 140 -9.60 -5.24 -6.68
CA ARG A 140 -9.03 -5.15 -8.04
C ARG A 140 -8.67 -3.69 -8.41
N SER A 141 -9.51 -2.74 -8.02
CA SER A 141 -9.28 -1.31 -8.22
C SER A 141 -8.08 -0.80 -7.42
N THR A 142 -7.90 -1.25 -6.18
CA THR A 142 -6.73 -0.93 -5.35
C THR A 142 -5.44 -1.44 -5.98
N LEU A 143 -5.45 -2.66 -6.53
CA LEU A 143 -4.29 -3.24 -7.21
C LEU A 143 -3.97 -2.52 -8.53
N ALA A 144 -5.00 -2.10 -9.28
CA ALA A 144 -4.82 -1.34 -10.51
C ALA A 144 -4.29 0.07 -10.24
N ASP A 145 -4.84 0.77 -9.26
CA ASP A 145 -4.35 2.08 -8.82
C ASP A 145 -2.91 1.99 -8.29
N ALA A 146 -2.59 0.91 -7.57
CA ALA A 146 -1.25 0.68 -7.05
C ALA A 146 -0.17 0.56 -8.11
N LEU A 147 -0.53 0.08 -9.29
CA LEU A 147 0.35 -0.12 -10.44
C LEU A 147 0.12 0.93 -11.53
N SER A 148 -0.60 2.03 -11.27
CA SER A 148 -0.91 3.08 -12.26
C SER A 148 0.31 3.91 -12.65
N CYS A 149 0.53 4.13 -13.96
CA CYS A 149 1.68 4.90 -14.50
C CYS A 149 1.62 6.38 -14.17
N ARG A 150 0.42 6.88 -13.85
CA ARG A 150 0.16 8.26 -13.48
C ARG A 150 0.38 8.53 -12.00
N ARG A 151 0.71 7.50 -11.21
CA ARG A 151 0.92 7.64 -9.78
C ARG A 151 2.28 8.28 -9.49
N GLY A 152 2.26 9.46 -8.87
CA GLY A 152 3.45 10.22 -8.49
C GLY A 152 3.97 9.96 -7.07
N HIS A 153 3.31 9.10 -6.28
CA HIS A 153 3.66 8.80 -4.89
C HIS A 153 3.73 7.29 -4.65
N LEU A 154 4.37 6.87 -3.56
CA LEU A 154 4.49 5.45 -3.24
C LEU A 154 3.11 4.82 -2.94
N PRO A 155 2.87 3.56 -3.34
CA PRO A 155 1.77 2.77 -2.80
C PRO A 155 1.94 2.56 -1.30
N SER A 156 0.83 2.37 -0.59
CA SER A 156 0.90 2.04 0.84
C SER A 156 1.75 0.78 1.06
N ARG A 157 2.47 0.73 2.19
CA ARG A 157 3.32 -0.41 2.58
C ARG A 157 2.61 -1.76 2.48
N ASP A 158 1.38 -1.86 2.99
CA ASP A 158 0.59 -3.10 2.96
C ASP A 158 0.29 -3.58 1.53
N VAL A 159 -0.14 -2.66 0.66
CA VAL A 159 -0.42 -2.97 -0.75
C VAL A 159 0.83 -3.40 -1.49
N THR A 160 1.95 -2.69 -1.32
CA THR A 160 3.24 -3.07 -1.91
C THR A 160 3.70 -4.45 -1.44
N SER A 161 3.63 -4.69 -0.14
CA SER A 161 4.01 -5.95 0.50
C SER A 161 3.23 -7.14 -0.09
N LYS A 162 1.89 -7.03 -0.14
CA LYS A 162 1.01 -8.06 -0.70
C LYS A 162 1.21 -8.26 -2.20
N LEU A 163 1.44 -7.19 -2.95
CA LEU A 163 1.73 -7.27 -4.39
C LEU A 163 2.99 -8.08 -4.67
N VAL A 164 4.09 -7.79 -3.96
CA VAL A 164 5.37 -8.49 -4.13
C VAL A 164 5.22 -9.96 -3.80
N LEU A 165 4.61 -10.29 -2.65
CA LEU A 165 4.35 -11.68 -2.26
C LEU A 165 3.51 -12.42 -3.30
N ALA A 166 2.38 -11.85 -3.73
CA ALA A 166 1.50 -12.49 -4.69
C ALA A 166 2.18 -12.70 -6.04
N CYS A 167 3.02 -11.77 -6.50
CA CYS A 167 3.80 -11.94 -7.72
C CYS A 167 4.82 -13.08 -7.57
N MET A 168 5.55 -13.13 -6.45
CA MET A 168 6.55 -14.18 -6.22
C MET A 168 5.92 -15.57 -6.06
N GLN A 169 4.83 -15.69 -5.29
CA GLN A 169 4.09 -16.94 -5.11
C GLN A 169 3.48 -17.42 -6.43
N TYR A 170 2.93 -16.50 -7.22
CA TYR A 170 2.41 -16.83 -8.54
C TYR A 170 3.53 -17.33 -9.47
N ALA A 171 4.71 -16.69 -9.46
CA ALA A 171 5.87 -17.11 -10.25
C ALA A 171 6.35 -18.51 -9.85
N TRP A 172 6.45 -18.79 -8.54
CA TRP A 172 6.82 -20.10 -8.00
C TRP A 172 5.84 -21.20 -8.42
N ALA A 173 4.53 -20.92 -8.42
CA ALA A 173 3.51 -21.91 -8.74
C ALA A 173 3.31 -22.17 -10.25
N ASN A 174 3.65 -21.21 -11.13
CA ASN A 174 3.22 -21.23 -12.54
C ASN A 174 4.36 -21.22 -13.56
N ARG A 175 5.63 -21.31 -13.13
CA ARG A 175 6.78 -21.37 -14.04
C ARG A 175 7.31 -22.80 -14.22
N THR A 176 6.42 -23.71 -14.62
CA THR A 176 6.71 -25.15 -14.86
C THR A 176 7.62 -25.41 -16.07
N TRP A 177 7.90 -24.44 -16.93
CA TRP A 177 8.87 -24.61 -18.04
C TRP A 177 10.34 -24.51 -17.61
N LEU A 178 10.62 -24.37 -16.31
CA LEU A 178 11.96 -24.39 -15.71
C LEU A 178 12.37 -25.81 -15.26
N GLU A 179 11.70 -26.86 -15.76
CA GLU A 179 11.93 -28.26 -15.37
C GLU A 179 13.39 -28.74 -15.51
N GLU A 180 14.23 -28.08 -16.32
CA GLU A 180 15.67 -28.41 -16.46
C GLU A 180 16.66 -27.28 -16.02
N ALA A 181 16.21 -26.12 -15.50
CA ALA A 181 17.13 -25.03 -15.05
C ALA A 181 16.48 -23.98 -14.11
N PRO A 182 17.29 -23.15 -13.41
CA PRO A 182 17.38 -23.05 -11.95
C PRO A 182 16.08 -22.64 -11.24
N HIS A 183 15.89 -23.17 -10.03
CA HIS A 183 14.90 -22.71 -9.05
C HIS A 183 15.04 -21.20 -8.81
N ILE A 184 13.92 -20.51 -8.62
CA ILE A 184 13.93 -19.08 -8.30
C ILE A 184 14.83 -18.86 -7.08
N ALA A 185 15.89 -18.07 -7.25
CA ALA A 185 17.00 -17.99 -6.30
C ALA A 185 16.63 -17.30 -4.97
N VAL A 186 15.44 -16.69 -4.92
CA VAL A 186 14.96 -15.85 -3.82
C VAL A 186 13.56 -16.29 -3.42
N THR A 187 13.34 -16.54 -2.14
CA THR A 187 11.99 -16.87 -1.65
C THR A 187 11.05 -15.66 -1.75
N PRO A 188 9.72 -15.86 -1.80
CA PRO A 188 8.77 -14.75 -1.77
C PRO A 188 9.00 -13.77 -0.61
N GLU A 189 9.35 -14.28 0.57
CA GLU A 189 9.59 -13.51 1.79
C GLU A 189 10.90 -12.72 1.70
N GLN A 190 11.95 -13.32 1.13
CA GLN A 190 13.23 -12.62 0.92
C GLN A 190 13.06 -11.46 -0.07
N ALA A 191 12.34 -11.68 -1.17
CA ALA A 191 12.00 -10.62 -2.10
C ALA A 191 11.16 -9.54 -1.40
N GLN A 192 10.09 -9.91 -0.70
CA GLN A 192 9.27 -8.97 0.05
C GLN A 192 10.10 -8.08 0.99
N ARG A 193 11.04 -8.65 1.77
CA ARG A 193 11.92 -7.88 2.66
C ARG A 193 12.78 -6.86 1.91
N ALA A 194 13.41 -7.27 0.81
CA ALA A 194 14.22 -6.39 -0.02
C ALA A 194 13.40 -5.21 -0.58
N TRP A 195 12.18 -5.50 -1.03
CA TRP A 195 11.24 -4.48 -1.53
C TRP A 195 10.77 -3.52 -0.43
N MET A 196 10.51 -4.03 0.77
CA MET A 196 10.14 -3.18 1.92
C MET A 196 11.27 -2.27 2.38
N HIS A 197 12.52 -2.73 2.30
CA HIS A 197 13.68 -1.90 2.64
C HIS A 197 13.77 -0.66 1.74
N VAL A 198 13.69 -0.84 0.41
CA VAL A 198 13.71 0.30 -0.54
C VAL A 198 12.47 1.18 -0.39
N TRP A 199 11.30 0.58 -0.14
CA TRP A 199 10.08 1.34 0.13
C TRP A 199 10.26 2.26 1.35
N LEU A 200 10.83 1.75 2.45
CA LEU A 200 11.10 2.53 3.66
C LEU A 200 12.07 3.68 3.37
N GLN A 201 13.15 3.42 2.62
CA GLN A 201 14.12 4.45 2.22
C GLN A 201 13.48 5.56 1.38
N LEU A 202 12.63 5.23 0.41
CA LEU A 202 11.96 6.23 -0.41
C LEU A 202 10.89 6.99 0.39
N SER A 203 10.17 6.32 1.28
CA SER A 203 9.16 6.95 2.13
C SER A 203 9.76 7.97 3.11
N SER A 204 10.94 7.67 3.67
CA SER A 204 11.65 8.61 4.55
C SER A 204 12.17 9.82 3.77
N GLN A 205 12.66 9.62 2.54
CA GLN A 205 13.05 10.72 1.65
C GLN A 205 11.86 11.63 1.27
N GLU A 206 10.66 11.07 1.05
CA GLU A 206 9.45 11.85 0.80
C GLU A 206 9.04 12.69 2.01
N ILE A 207 9.14 12.15 3.24
CA ILE A 207 8.85 12.87 4.49
C ILE A 207 9.83 14.04 4.68
N THR A 208 11.12 13.81 4.41
CA THR A 208 12.15 14.85 4.49
C THR A 208 11.92 15.95 3.45
N ARG A 209 11.55 15.60 2.20
CA ARG A 209 11.23 16.58 1.14
C ARG A 209 9.96 17.38 1.43
N ARG A 210 8.96 16.77 2.07
CA ARG A 210 7.71 17.41 2.48
C ARG A 210 7.83 18.25 3.76
N SER A 211 9.00 18.23 4.42
CA SER A 211 9.31 19.08 5.57
C SER A 211 10.22 20.26 5.16
N PRO A 212 9.71 21.34 4.54
CA PRO A 212 10.49 22.54 4.28
C PRO A 212 10.54 23.39 5.56
N GLY A 213 11.43 23.02 6.49
CA GLY A 213 11.67 23.75 7.72
C GLY A 213 13.10 23.54 8.21
N GLY A 214 14.06 24.25 7.61
CA GLY A 214 15.46 24.12 8.04
C GLY A 214 16.53 24.82 7.21
N ARG A 215 16.19 25.63 6.19
CA ARG A 215 17.07 26.67 5.65
C ARG A 215 16.23 27.83 5.14
N ARG A 216 15.96 28.80 6.02
CA ARG A 216 15.80 30.19 5.59
C ARG A 216 17.11 30.87 5.93
N HIS A 217 17.70 31.53 4.93
CA HIS A 217 18.79 32.48 5.15
C HIS A 217 18.41 33.40 6.33
N ALA A 218 19.33 33.55 7.27
CA ALA A 218 19.31 34.67 8.21
C ALA A 218 19.42 35.94 7.36
N THR A 219 18.29 36.58 7.10
CA THR A 219 18.22 37.99 6.73
C THR A 219 18.30 38.78 8.05
N PRO A 220 19.09 39.86 8.15
CA PRO A 220 19.21 40.61 9.41
C PRO A 220 17.84 41.14 9.82
N GLU A 221 17.50 40.98 11.10
CA GLU A 221 16.34 41.62 11.72
C GLU A 221 16.34 43.13 11.42
N PRO A 222 15.23 43.69 10.91
CA PRO A 222 14.98 45.12 11.02
C PRO A 222 14.48 45.45 12.44
N PRO A 223 14.78 46.65 12.96
CA PRO A 223 14.52 47.01 14.34
C PRO A 223 13.02 47.15 14.63
N LEU A 224 12.68 46.77 15.86
CA LEU A 224 11.35 46.82 16.48
C LEU A 224 10.68 48.19 16.28
N GLN A 225 9.51 48.20 15.64
CA GLN A 225 8.56 49.31 15.75
C GLN A 225 7.53 48.99 16.83
N GLU A 226 7.50 49.86 17.84
CA GLU A 226 6.50 49.89 18.91
C GLU A 226 5.10 50.03 18.32
N VAL A 227 4.25 49.01 18.54
CA VAL A 227 2.81 49.10 18.30
C VAL A 227 2.13 49.42 19.63
N THR A 228 1.59 50.63 19.70
CA THR A 228 0.76 51.14 20.79
C THR A 228 -0.55 50.35 20.88
N PRO A 229 -1.08 50.02 22.07
CA PRO A 229 -2.30 49.23 22.21
C PRO A 229 -3.55 50.12 22.04
N GLN A 230 -4.47 49.71 21.14
CA GLN A 230 -5.83 50.26 21.06
C GLN A 230 -6.88 49.24 21.56
N PRO A 231 -7.98 49.70 22.17
CA PRO A 231 -8.75 48.92 23.15
C PRO A 231 -9.87 48.08 22.52
N ALA A 232 -10.30 47.08 23.29
CA ALA A 232 -11.37 46.14 23.00
C ALA A 232 -12.75 46.82 22.79
N PRO A 233 -13.60 46.31 21.88
CA PRO A 233 -15.01 46.63 21.91
C PRO A 233 -15.79 45.72 22.88
N THR A 234 -16.60 46.40 23.66
CA THR A 234 -17.49 45.99 24.74
C THR A 234 -18.60 45.05 24.29
N ALA A 235 -18.96 44.11 25.16
CA ALA A 235 -20.17 43.30 25.06
C ALA A 235 -21.42 44.08 25.55
N ALA A 236 -22.59 43.77 24.98
CA ALA A 236 -23.87 43.44 25.64
C ALA A 236 -25.09 43.65 24.66
N PRO A 237 -26.36 43.37 25.03
CA PRO A 237 -27.02 42.07 24.81
C PRO A 237 -28.46 42.18 24.23
N VAL A 238 -29.08 41.09 23.76
CA VAL A 238 -30.56 40.83 23.79
C VAL A 238 -30.84 39.40 23.23
N SER A 239 -31.25 38.43 24.06
CA SER A 239 -32.65 37.99 24.31
C SER A 239 -33.35 37.40 23.07
N ALA A 240 -33.41 36.07 22.92
CA ALA A 240 -34.45 35.14 23.40
C ALA A 240 -35.84 35.38 22.77
N THR A 241 -36.43 34.36 22.11
CA THR A 241 -37.76 33.73 22.37
C THR A 241 -38.15 32.74 21.26
N GLY A 242 -38.69 31.56 21.66
CA GLY A 242 -39.62 30.70 20.90
C GLY A 242 -38.98 29.58 20.06
N ALA A 243 -38.89 28.30 20.44
CA ALA A 243 -39.85 27.30 20.96
C ALA A 243 -40.79 26.67 19.90
N ALA A 244 -40.87 25.33 19.97
CA ALA A 244 -41.74 24.37 19.27
C ALA A 244 -41.44 24.14 17.76
N GLY A 245 -41.41 22.93 17.20
CA GLY A 245 -41.76 21.57 17.65
C GLY A 245 -41.93 20.75 16.36
N ALA A 246 -41.08 19.75 16.15
CA ALA A 246 -41.45 18.33 16.07
C ALA A 246 -42.27 17.87 14.84
N ALA A 247 -41.60 17.09 13.97
CA ALA A 247 -42.10 15.85 13.34
C ALA A 247 -40.90 15.21 12.59
N ALA A 248 -40.14 14.28 13.17
CA ALA A 248 -40.44 12.86 13.32
C ALA A 248 -40.72 12.16 11.97
N ASN A 249 -39.76 11.37 11.45
CA ASN A 249 -39.75 9.91 11.64
C ASN A 249 -38.42 9.28 11.10
N PRO A 250 -38.13 7.99 11.34
CA PRO A 250 -36.92 7.57 12.03
C PRO A 250 -36.21 6.40 11.31
N GLY A 251 -35.28 5.76 12.01
CA GLY A 251 -35.18 4.29 11.92
C GLY A 251 -34.33 3.73 10.77
N GLY A 252 -33.01 3.80 10.95
CA GLY A 252 -32.03 2.95 10.27
C GLY A 252 -30.97 2.46 11.23
N GLN A 253 -31.37 2.04 12.43
CA GLN A 253 -30.51 1.30 13.35
C GLN A 253 -30.17 -0.05 12.69
N GLY A 254 -29.02 -0.11 12.04
CA GLY A 254 -28.36 -1.37 11.74
C GLY A 254 -27.85 -1.95 13.06
N SER A 255 -28.66 -2.81 13.66
CA SER A 255 -28.32 -3.70 14.77
C SER A 255 -26.86 -4.16 14.65
N LEU A 256 -26.02 -3.66 15.55
CA LEU A 256 -24.67 -4.15 15.75
C LEU A 256 -24.79 -5.54 16.39
N ARG A 257 -24.82 -6.58 15.55
CA ARG A 257 -24.58 -7.94 16.02
C ARG A 257 -23.25 -7.96 16.79
N PRO A 258 -23.19 -8.56 18.00
CA PRO A 258 -21.93 -8.80 18.68
C PRO A 258 -21.12 -9.77 17.81
N VAL A 259 -20.01 -9.30 17.25
CA VAL A 259 -19.00 -10.20 16.68
C VAL A 259 -18.17 -10.65 17.87
N GLU A 260 -18.46 -11.87 18.34
CA GLU A 260 -17.68 -12.54 19.38
C GLU A 260 -16.23 -12.72 18.91
N GLY A 261 -15.27 -12.40 19.78
CA GLY A 261 -13.83 -12.58 19.49
C GLY A 261 -12.86 -11.52 19.99
N PHE A 262 -13.24 -10.66 20.95
CA PHE A 262 -12.31 -9.66 21.52
C PHE A 262 -12.18 -9.84 23.02
N SER A 263 -10.93 -9.79 23.50
CA SER A 263 -10.58 -9.95 24.91
C SER A 263 -11.25 -8.89 25.78
N ALA A 264 -11.61 -9.23 27.01
CA ALA A 264 -12.28 -8.30 27.93
C ALA A 264 -11.43 -7.02 28.14
N GLU A 265 -10.11 -7.19 28.09
CA GLU A 265 -9.08 -6.17 28.22
C GLU A 265 -9.10 -5.17 27.05
N ALA A 266 -9.40 -5.61 25.82
CA ALA A 266 -9.53 -4.71 24.67
C ALA A 266 -10.78 -3.83 24.74
N LYS A 267 -11.87 -4.34 25.33
CA LYS A 267 -13.09 -3.57 25.58
C LYS A 267 -12.87 -2.54 26.69
N GLU A 268 -12.20 -2.93 27.77
CA GLU A 268 -11.86 -2.04 28.88
C GLU A 268 -10.94 -0.89 28.44
N LEU A 269 -9.95 -1.17 27.57
CA LEU A 269 -9.14 -0.13 26.94
C LEU A 269 -9.98 0.82 26.09
N ALA A 270 -10.91 0.30 25.30
CA ALA A 270 -11.76 1.10 24.42
C ALA A 270 -12.68 2.03 25.21
N GLU A 271 -13.26 1.55 26.31
CA GLU A 271 -14.07 2.36 27.23
C GLU A 271 -13.23 3.50 27.86
N ALA A 272 -12.03 3.19 28.32
CA ALA A 272 -11.12 4.19 28.88
C ALA A 272 -10.72 5.26 27.84
N LEU A 273 -10.48 4.86 26.59
CA LEU A 273 -10.22 5.78 25.49
C LEU A 273 -11.45 6.61 25.11
N GLN A 274 -12.65 6.04 25.15
CA GLN A 274 -13.89 6.78 24.92
C GLN A 274 -14.12 7.85 25.99
N MET A 275 -13.84 7.55 27.27
CA MET A 275 -13.92 8.54 28.35
C MET A 275 -12.93 9.70 28.14
N LEU A 276 -11.68 9.39 27.76
CA LEU A 276 -10.69 10.40 27.43
C LEU A 276 -11.09 11.19 26.17
N PHE A 277 -11.64 10.53 25.15
CA PHE A 277 -12.12 11.16 23.93
C PHE A 277 -13.32 12.09 24.18
N ALA A 278 -14.26 11.70 25.04
CA ALA A 278 -15.41 12.51 25.42
C ALA A 278 -14.97 13.83 26.06
N SER A 279 -13.87 13.83 26.82
CA SER A 279 -13.28 15.04 27.41
C SER A 279 -12.79 16.05 26.37
N LEU A 280 -12.48 15.62 25.14
CA LEU A 280 -12.03 16.49 24.06
C LEU A 280 -13.15 17.33 23.45
N ASN A 281 -14.43 17.00 23.71
CA ASN A 281 -15.62 17.65 23.15
C ASN A 281 -15.55 17.84 21.61
N MET A 282 -15.15 16.79 20.89
CA MET A 282 -15.04 16.76 19.43
C MET A 282 -15.72 15.53 18.87
N SER A 283 -16.25 15.62 17.64
CA SER A 283 -16.65 14.42 16.89
C SER A 283 -15.40 13.66 16.42
N ALA A 284 -15.52 12.33 16.31
CA ALA A 284 -14.44 11.47 15.80
C ALA A 284 -13.92 11.93 14.42
N ARG A 285 -14.81 12.45 13.56
CA ARG A 285 -14.46 13.00 12.24
C ARG A 285 -13.63 14.29 12.33
N LYS A 286 -13.96 15.19 13.26
CA LYS A 286 -13.22 16.46 13.48
C LYS A 286 -11.85 16.19 14.12
N TYR A 287 -11.77 15.23 15.04
CA TYR A 287 -10.51 14.79 15.64
C TYR A 287 -9.60 14.11 14.60
N ALA A 288 -10.16 13.21 13.79
CA ALA A 288 -9.44 12.54 12.71
C ALA A 288 -8.85 13.53 11.69
N ALA A 289 -9.62 14.55 11.29
CA ALA A 289 -9.14 15.61 10.41
C ALA A 289 -7.97 16.42 11.01
N ARG A 290 -8.01 16.71 12.31
CA ARG A 290 -6.97 17.48 13.02
C ARG A 290 -5.68 16.69 13.22
N MET A 291 -5.79 15.38 13.41
CA MET A 291 -4.64 14.48 13.60
C MET A 291 -4.19 13.82 12.28
N HIS A 292 -4.73 14.26 11.13
CA HIS A 292 -4.46 13.69 9.80
C HIS A 292 -4.64 12.16 9.72
N ARG A 293 -5.64 11.60 10.42
CA ARG A 293 -5.96 10.17 10.42
C ARG A 293 -7.32 9.91 9.75
N ASP A 294 -7.54 8.66 9.35
CA ASP A 294 -8.83 8.22 8.81
C ASP A 294 -9.88 8.08 9.92
N ALA A 295 -11.09 8.63 9.68
CA ALA A 295 -12.18 8.63 10.65
C ALA A 295 -12.69 7.21 10.97
N SER A 296 -12.63 6.29 10.01
CA SER A 296 -13.01 4.89 10.21
C SER A 296 -12.03 4.17 11.13
N THR A 297 -10.75 4.53 11.06
CA THR A 297 -9.68 4.01 11.93
C THR A 297 -9.85 4.48 13.37
N VAL A 298 -10.13 5.77 13.58
CA VAL A 298 -10.42 6.32 14.92
C VAL A 298 -11.67 5.66 15.51
N SER A 299 -12.73 5.48 14.71
CA SER A 299 -13.96 4.81 15.14
C SER A 299 -13.73 3.35 15.53
N ARG A 300 -12.83 2.63 14.83
CA ARG A 300 -12.48 1.23 15.17
C ARG A 300 -11.69 1.12 16.47
N TYR A 301 -10.80 2.08 16.76
CA TYR A 301 -10.07 2.13 18.03
C TYR A 301 -10.98 2.46 19.21
N LEU A 302 -11.80 3.50 19.07
CA LEU A 302 -12.76 3.87 20.10
C LEU A 302 -13.81 2.76 20.30
N GLY A 303 -14.19 2.04 19.25
CA GLY A 303 -15.14 0.93 19.34
C GLY A 303 -14.55 -0.41 19.81
N GLY A 304 -13.26 -0.47 20.18
CA GLY A 304 -12.61 -1.70 20.66
C GLY A 304 -12.46 -2.82 19.63
N ARG A 305 -12.72 -2.53 18.34
CA ARG A 305 -12.59 -3.49 17.23
C ARG A 305 -11.13 -3.65 16.77
N ARG A 306 -10.26 -2.78 17.25
CA ARG A 306 -8.82 -2.79 16.96
C ARG A 306 -8.08 -2.11 18.10
N ILE A 307 -6.94 -2.66 18.50
CA ILE A 307 -6.09 -2.05 19.51
C ILE A 307 -5.33 -0.87 18.86
N PRO A 308 -5.43 0.36 19.40
CA PRO A 308 -4.70 1.51 18.87
C PRO A 308 -3.21 1.41 19.16
N PRO A 309 -2.33 1.98 18.32
CA PRO A 309 -0.90 2.06 18.62
C PRO A 309 -0.65 2.97 19.83
N ARG A 310 0.43 2.72 20.57
CA ARG A 310 0.80 3.51 21.76
C ARG A 310 0.87 5.02 21.49
N GLU A 311 1.41 5.42 20.34
CA GLU A 311 1.49 6.83 19.93
C GLU A 311 0.13 7.51 19.84
N PHE A 312 -0.91 6.79 19.39
CA PHE A 312 -2.26 7.32 19.32
C PHE A 312 -2.81 7.66 20.71
N ILE A 313 -2.50 6.84 21.72
CA ILE A 313 -2.94 7.06 23.11
C ILE A 313 -2.24 8.30 23.69
N LEU A 314 -0.92 8.43 23.46
CA LEU A 314 -0.13 9.56 23.93
C LEU A 314 -0.56 10.87 23.29
N GLU A 315 -0.74 10.90 21.97
CA GLU A 315 -1.20 12.08 21.26
C GLU A 315 -2.61 12.51 21.70
N MET A 316 -3.50 11.55 21.99
CA MET A 316 -4.84 11.85 22.49
C MET A 316 -4.80 12.45 23.89
N ALA A 317 -3.94 11.92 24.77
CA ALA A 317 -3.71 12.49 26.11
C ALA A 317 -3.13 13.91 26.03
N GLN A 318 -2.12 14.14 25.17
CA GLN A 318 -1.59 15.48 24.93
C GLN A 318 -2.64 16.45 24.37
N ALA A 319 -3.53 15.98 23.49
CA ALA A 319 -4.63 16.79 22.97
C ALA A 319 -5.66 17.16 24.05
N ALA A 320 -5.80 16.33 25.10
CA ALA A 320 -6.64 16.63 26.26
C ALA A 320 -5.98 17.67 27.18
N ASP A 321 -4.67 17.54 27.41
CA ASP A 321 -3.88 18.48 28.22
C ASP A 321 -3.90 19.90 27.67
N MET A 322 -3.72 20.05 26.35
CA MET A 322 -3.73 21.35 25.65
C MET A 322 -5.08 22.09 25.72
N ARG A 323 -6.15 21.44 26.17
CA ARG A 323 -7.47 22.06 26.39
C ARG A 323 -7.78 22.35 27.86
N GLY A 324 -6.78 22.26 28.74
CA GLY A 324 -6.92 22.67 30.14
C GLY A 324 -7.56 21.61 31.04
N ARG A 325 -7.57 20.34 30.61
CA ARG A 325 -7.80 19.20 31.51
C ARG A 325 -6.52 18.39 31.57
N PRO A 326 -5.65 18.60 32.58
CA PRO A 326 -4.47 17.78 32.76
C PRO A 326 -4.91 16.33 32.91
N THR A 327 -4.49 15.50 31.97
CA THR A 327 -4.54 14.05 32.11
C THR A 327 -3.61 13.75 33.27
N ASP A 328 -4.17 13.45 34.43
CA ASP A 328 -3.38 13.09 35.60
C ASP A 328 -2.40 11.96 35.22
N LYS A 329 -1.15 12.05 35.69
CA LYS A 329 -0.09 11.08 35.35
C LYS A 329 -0.53 9.65 35.65
N GLY A 330 -1.32 9.46 36.72
CA GLY A 330 -1.91 8.16 37.08
C GLY A 330 -2.92 7.62 36.06
N SER A 331 -3.69 8.51 35.42
CA SER A 331 -4.68 8.13 34.39
C SER A 331 -4.02 7.68 33.09
N LEU A 332 -2.94 8.35 32.68
CA LEU A 332 -2.16 7.94 31.52
C LEU A 332 -1.42 6.61 31.75
N GLU A 333 -0.84 6.42 32.93
CA GLU A 333 -0.23 5.14 33.30
C GLU A 333 -1.25 4.00 33.29
N LYS A 334 -2.45 4.22 33.81
CA LYS A 334 -3.54 3.24 33.79
C LYS A 334 -3.94 2.86 32.35
N LEU A 335 -4.08 3.85 31.46
CA LEU A 335 -4.37 3.62 30.04
C LEU A 335 -3.28 2.80 29.34
N LEU A 336 -2.01 3.09 29.63
CA LEU A 336 -0.88 2.36 29.06
C LEU A 336 -0.78 0.92 29.59
N ARG A 337 -1.12 0.69 30.87
CA ARG A 337 -1.21 -0.67 31.43
C ARG A 337 -2.33 -1.48 30.79
N LEU A 338 -3.52 -0.89 30.63
CA LEU A 338 -4.65 -1.52 29.93
C LEU A 338 -4.31 -1.82 28.46
N HIS A 339 -3.59 -0.91 27.80
CA HIS A 339 -3.09 -1.14 26.44
C HIS A 339 -2.14 -2.33 26.34
N GLN A 340 -1.22 -2.47 27.31
CA GLN A 340 -0.28 -3.58 27.35
C GLN A 340 -0.96 -4.92 27.66
N ALA A 341 -1.98 -4.93 28.53
CA ALA A 341 -2.82 -6.09 28.83
C ALA A 341 -3.67 -6.52 27.60
N ALA A 342 -4.26 -5.55 26.88
CA ALA A 342 -4.99 -5.81 25.64
C ALA A 342 -4.09 -6.37 24.54
N LEU A 343 -2.86 -5.86 24.41
CA LEU A 343 -1.90 -6.38 23.43
C LEU A 343 -1.42 -7.80 23.73
N SER A 344 -1.29 -8.15 25.02
CA SER A 344 -0.81 -9.46 25.45
C SER A 344 -1.91 -10.53 25.40
N SER A 345 -3.19 -10.13 25.43
CA SER A 345 -4.36 -11.00 25.25
C SER A 345 -4.86 -11.09 23.80
N SER A 346 -4.27 -10.33 22.86
CA SER A 346 -4.72 -10.34 21.45
C SER A 346 -4.28 -11.63 20.72
N PRO A 347 -5.20 -12.36 20.07
CA PRO A 347 -4.89 -13.54 19.25
C PRO A 347 -4.25 -13.19 17.88
N SER A 348 -4.09 -11.90 17.57
CA SER A 348 -3.56 -11.43 16.28
C SER A 348 -2.02 -11.37 16.28
N LEU A 349 -1.39 -12.15 15.39
CA LEU A 349 0.06 -12.11 15.13
C LEU A 349 0.58 -10.70 14.80
N SER A 350 -0.25 -9.85 14.17
CA SER A 350 0.11 -8.45 13.85
C SER A 350 0.23 -7.57 15.09
N ASP A 351 -0.56 -7.86 16.14
CA ASP A 351 -0.51 -7.13 17.40
C ASP A 351 0.68 -7.60 18.23
N GLN A 352 0.95 -8.91 18.24
CA GLN A 352 2.15 -9.50 18.85
C GLN A 352 3.45 -8.97 18.23
N LEU A 353 3.51 -8.82 16.90
CA LEU A 353 4.65 -8.22 16.21
C LEU A 353 4.83 -6.74 16.54
N SER A 354 3.75 -5.99 16.76
CA SER A 354 3.82 -4.59 17.19
C SER A 354 4.38 -4.45 18.61
N VAL A 355 4.04 -5.39 19.50
CA VAL A 355 4.63 -5.48 20.85
C VAL A 355 6.11 -5.79 20.79
N LEU A 356 6.54 -6.72 19.93
CA LEU A 356 7.95 -7.07 19.78
C LEU A 356 8.78 -5.92 19.21
N ALA A 357 8.26 -5.22 18.19
CA ALA A 357 8.93 -4.05 17.63
C ALA A 357 9.09 -2.91 18.66
N ALA A 358 8.05 -2.64 19.45
CA ALA A 358 8.11 -1.63 20.51
C ALA A 358 9.10 -2.03 21.64
N ARG A 359 9.22 -3.33 21.94
CA ARG A 359 10.23 -3.84 22.89
C ARG A 359 11.65 -3.68 22.35
N GLU A 360 11.85 -3.93 21.06
CA GLU A 360 13.13 -3.77 20.39
C GLU A 360 13.59 -2.30 20.39
N GLU A 361 12.71 -1.37 20.04
CA GLU A 361 13.00 0.08 20.09
C GLU A 361 13.35 0.55 21.50
N ALA A 362 12.62 0.09 22.51
CA ALA A 362 12.90 0.41 23.91
C ALA A 362 14.24 -0.18 24.38
N ALA A 363 14.61 -1.38 23.92
CA ALA A 363 15.90 -1.99 24.21
C ALA A 363 17.05 -1.19 23.57
N VAL A 364 16.90 -0.79 22.31
CA VAL A 364 17.89 0.04 21.58
C VAL A 364 18.08 1.40 22.26
N ALA A 365 17.00 2.04 22.70
CA ALA A 365 17.09 3.30 23.44
C ALA A 365 17.81 3.14 24.79
N ARG A 366 17.59 2.02 25.49
CA ARG A 366 18.27 1.71 26.76
C ARG A 366 19.76 1.45 26.55
N VAL A 367 20.14 0.73 25.48
CA VAL A 367 21.54 0.51 25.11
C VAL A 367 22.24 1.85 24.85
N ARG A 368 21.64 2.73 24.03
CA ARG A 368 22.20 4.07 23.77
C ARG A 368 22.38 4.91 25.03
N LYS A 369 21.43 4.83 25.97
CA LYS A 369 21.53 5.53 27.25
C LYS A 369 22.70 5.01 28.09
N LEU A 370 22.87 3.69 28.17
CA LEU A 370 23.98 3.06 28.87
C LEU A 370 25.33 3.38 28.20
N GLU A 371 25.40 3.38 26.87
CA GLU A 371 26.59 3.79 26.12
C GLU A 371 26.98 5.25 26.42
N ALA A 372 26.00 6.15 26.47
CA ALA A 372 26.23 7.55 26.84
C ALA A 372 26.69 7.72 28.30
N GLU A 373 26.20 6.88 29.21
CA GLU A 373 26.60 6.86 30.62
C GLU A 373 28.02 6.31 30.80
N ILE A 374 28.36 5.23 30.10
CA ILE A 374 29.73 4.69 30.04
C ILE A 374 30.70 5.72 29.44
N ALA A 375 30.30 6.43 28.39
CA ALA A 375 31.12 7.48 27.78
C ALA A 375 31.38 8.63 28.75
N ARG A 376 30.37 9.02 29.56
CA ARG A 376 30.54 10.04 30.61
C ARG A 376 31.49 9.59 31.72
N LEU A 377 31.36 8.35 32.19
CA LEU A 377 32.22 7.77 33.24
C LEU A 377 33.66 7.52 32.78
N ARG A 378 33.93 7.49 31.46
CA ARG A 378 35.29 7.39 30.91
C ARG A 378 35.94 8.74 30.63
N ALA A 379 35.15 9.81 30.57
CA ALA A 379 35.60 11.16 30.22
C ALA A 379 35.83 12.07 31.44
N GLY A 380 35.34 11.67 32.62
CA GLY A 380 35.72 12.23 33.92
C GLY A 380 36.53 11.20 34.68
#